data_AF-A0A0G4PWK4-F1
#
_entry.id   AF-A0A0G4PWK4-F1
#
_cell.length_a   1.000
_cell.length_b   1.000
_cell.length_c   1.000
_cell.angle_alpha   90.00
_cell.angle_beta   90.00
_cell.angle_gamma   90.00
#
_symmetry.space_group_name_H-M   'P 1'
#
loop_
_entity.id
_entity.type
_entity.pdbx_description
1 polymer ?
#
loop_
_entity_poly.entity_id
_entity_poly.type
_entity_poly.pdbx_seq_one_letter_code
_entity_poly.pdbx_strand_id
1 'polypeptide(L)'
;MIKNHQDRFIHNMAKIEMHVHIEGTMSPKLRWALAQRHKIPILNYRTGMACQSLLELKGLYRLLDDVEEGGVQSQWVMCFLRDMSPESALEHYLAPLPYRDMIIGVGSDSLETDRPPLLFGEVFSRAREDGFRITCHCDVGDKDTLRNIDQVFHHLGGTGADRVDHGLDAVDEPMLLEALNEKDMGMTICPWGYLCYSGQENVLDRVCRLHSAGVNIAIGSDAMLSGRRSWDVPGRKVIASRQMLNGRDGSVKRVMKQDRHSDDCKNGVDTVSR
;
A
#
# COMPACT_ATOMS: atom_id res chain seq x y z
N MET A 1 -5.28 13.35 -17.98
CA MET A 1 -6.27 12.54 -17.24
C MET A 1 -6.82 11.47 -18.16
N ILE A 2 -6.68 10.19 -17.80
CA ILE A 2 -7.21 9.05 -18.56
C ILE A 2 -8.73 9.11 -18.52
N LYS A 3 -9.37 9.48 -19.62
CA LYS A 3 -10.82 9.72 -19.65
C LYS A 3 -11.67 8.43 -19.70
N ASN A 4 -11.05 7.25 -19.70
CA ASN A 4 -11.72 5.98 -19.96
C ASN A 4 -11.22 4.84 -19.06
N HIS A 5 -12.14 4.23 -18.31
CA HIS A 5 -11.91 3.07 -17.44
C HIS A 5 -11.67 1.76 -18.22
N GLN A 6 -11.90 1.76 -19.54
CA GLN A 6 -11.73 0.62 -20.45
C GLN A 6 -10.43 0.67 -21.28
N ASP A 7 -9.42 1.40 -20.82
CA ASP A 7 -8.15 1.48 -21.55
C ASP A 7 -7.47 0.10 -21.65
N ARG A 8 -7.44 -0.47 -22.84
CA ARG A 8 -6.95 -1.84 -23.10
C ARG A 8 -5.48 -2.02 -22.73
N PHE A 9 -4.65 -0.99 -22.88
CA PHE A 9 -3.23 -1.10 -22.53
C PHE A 9 -3.09 -1.37 -21.04
N ILE A 10 -3.83 -0.62 -20.24
CA ILE A 10 -3.79 -0.78 -18.80
C ILE A 10 -4.40 -2.11 -18.36
N HIS A 11 -5.56 -2.46 -18.93
CA HIS A 11 -6.25 -3.72 -18.62
C HIS A 11 -5.29 -4.91 -18.78
N ASN A 12 -4.58 -4.96 -19.90
CA ASN A 12 -3.74 -6.09 -20.28
C ASN A 12 -2.33 -6.08 -19.68
N MET A 13 -1.94 -5.02 -18.98
CA MET A 13 -0.64 -4.94 -18.31
C MET A 13 -0.56 -5.99 -17.20
N ALA A 14 0.52 -6.76 -17.11
CA ALA A 14 0.80 -7.59 -15.93
C ALA A 14 1.09 -6.69 -14.73
N LYS A 15 0.53 -7.00 -13.56
CA LYS A 15 0.60 -6.14 -12.35
C LYS A 15 0.94 -7.00 -11.13
N ILE A 16 1.67 -6.39 -10.21
CA ILE A 16 1.80 -6.85 -8.82
C ILE A 16 1.12 -5.81 -7.93
N GLU A 17 0.39 -6.27 -6.92
CA GLU A 17 -0.26 -5.43 -5.92
C GLU A 17 0.48 -5.63 -4.59
N MET A 18 1.28 -4.65 -4.19
CA MET A 18 2.14 -4.75 -2.99
C MET A 18 1.59 -3.99 -1.78
N HIS A 19 0.50 -3.25 -1.95
CA HIS A 19 -0.14 -2.44 -0.91
C HIS A 19 -1.66 -2.52 -1.05
N VAL A 20 -2.22 -3.51 -0.37
CA VAL A 20 -3.65 -3.70 -0.25
C VAL A 20 -3.96 -4.24 1.15
N HIS A 21 -4.97 -3.67 1.79
CA HIS A 21 -5.47 -4.18 3.08
C HIS A 21 -6.57 -5.17 2.81
N ILE A 22 -6.46 -6.40 3.33
CA ILE A 22 -7.47 -7.43 3.09
C ILE A 22 -8.84 -7.00 3.62
N GLU A 23 -8.88 -6.31 4.74
CA GLU A 23 -10.06 -5.69 5.34
C GLU A 23 -10.71 -4.67 4.38
N GLY A 24 -9.87 -3.99 3.60
CA GLY A 24 -10.25 -3.04 2.55
C GLY A 24 -10.75 -3.68 1.25
N THR A 25 -10.66 -5.01 1.12
CA THR A 25 -11.16 -5.78 -0.04
C THR A 25 -12.51 -6.47 0.20
N MET A 26 -13.03 -6.42 1.43
CA MET A 26 -14.27 -7.09 1.78
C MET A 26 -15.47 -6.47 1.04
N SER A 27 -16.10 -7.24 0.15
CA SER A 27 -17.28 -6.79 -0.59
C SER A 27 -18.45 -6.45 0.35
N PRO A 28 -19.34 -5.50 -0.01
CA PRO A 28 -20.55 -5.22 0.77
C PRO A 28 -21.39 -6.46 1.04
N LYS A 29 -21.47 -7.36 0.06
CA LYS A 29 -22.24 -8.61 0.18
C LYS A 29 -21.65 -9.50 1.28
N LEU A 30 -20.33 -9.68 1.29
CA LEU A 30 -19.63 -10.46 2.31
C LEU A 30 -19.73 -9.79 3.68
N ARG A 31 -19.45 -8.48 3.76
CA ARG A 31 -19.55 -7.71 5.00
C ARG A 31 -20.95 -7.78 5.61
N TRP A 32 -21.99 -7.61 4.79
CA TRP A 32 -23.39 -7.73 5.23
C TRP A 32 -23.71 -9.12 5.75
N ALA A 33 -23.31 -10.17 5.02
CA ALA A 33 -23.56 -11.55 5.42
C ALA A 33 -22.89 -11.89 6.77
N LEU A 34 -21.64 -11.47 6.97
CA LEU A 34 -20.91 -11.67 8.23
C LEU A 34 -21.54 -10.89 9.38
N ALA A 35 -21.89 -9.62 9.16
CA ALA A 35 -22.57 -8.79 10.17
C ALA A 35 -23.87 -9.42 10.65
N GLN A 36 -24.70 -9.93 9.73
CA GLN A 36 -25.95 -10.59 10.09
C GLN A 36 -25.71 -11.91 10.83
N ARG A 37 -24.74 -12.72 10.38
CA ARG A 37 -24.37 -13.97 11.04
C ARG A 37 -23.91 -13.77 12.48
N HIS A 38 -23.10 -12.74 12.72
CA HIS A 38 -22.52 -12.45 14.03
C HIS A 38 -23.33 -11.45 14.87
N LYS A 39 -24.46 -10.97 14.36
CA LYS A 39 -25.32 -9.97 15.01
C LYS A 39 -24.57 -8.68 15.38
N ILE A 40 -23.65 -8.26 14.52
CA ILE A 40 -22.86 -7.04 14.68
C ILE A 40 -23.46 -5.97 13.75
N PRO A 41 -23.93 -4.82 14.26
CA PRO A 41 -24.46 -3.77 13.41
C PRO A 41 -23.36 -3.14 12.54
N ILE A 42 -23.65 -2.93 11.26
CA ILE A 42 -22.77 -2.14 10.39
C ILE A 42 -23.23 -0.69 10.46
N LEU A 43 -22.38 0.20 10.95
CA LEU A 43 -22.70 1.62 11.00
C LEU A 43 -22.47 2.27 9.63
N ASN A 44 -23.46 3.04 9.20
CA ASN A 44 -23.36 3.99 8.12
C ASN A 44 -22.44 5.13 8.57
N TYR A 45 -21.28 5.24 7.93
CA TYR A 45 -20.28 6.23 8.32
C TYR A 45 -20.72 7.68 8.11
N ARG A 46 -21.75 7.94 7.29
CA ARG A 46 -22.28 9.28 7.03
C ARG A 46 -23.26 9.74 8.11
N THR A 47 -24.02 8.81 8.67
CA THR A 47 -25.11 9.12 9.61
C THR A 47 -24.83 8.64 11.03
N GLY A 48 -23.85 7.76 11.23
CA GLY A 48 -23.60 7.06 12.49
C GLY A 48 -24.65 5.99 12.84
N MET A 49 -25.70 5.84 12.02
CA MET A 49 -26.79 4.90 12.26
C MET A 49 -26.47 3.52 11.67
N ALA A 50 -27.06 2.47 12.21
CA ALA A 50 -26.91 1.13 11.62
C ALA A 50 -27.55 1.07 10.22
N CYS A 51 -26.81 0.53 9.24
CA CYS A 51 -27.34 0.20 7.94
C CYS A 51 -28.46 -0.85 8.08
N GLN A 52 -29.61 -0.57 7.46
CA GLN A 52 -30.81 -1.40 7.53
C GLN A 52 -30.90 -2.43 6.39
N SER A 53 -30.10 -2.25 5.33
CA SER A 53 -30.09 -3.18 4.19
C SER A 53 -28.74 -3.30 3.52
N LEU A 54 -28.54 -4.40 2.79
CA LEU A 54 -27.41 -4.57 1.87
C LEU A 54 -27.38 -3.47 0.80
N LEU A 55 -28.55 -2.98 0.35
CA LEU A 55 -28.62 -1.91 -0.63
C LEU A 55 -28.06 -0.61 -0.07
N GLU A 56 -28.42 -0.27 1.18
CA GLU A 56 -27.87 0.89 1.88
C GLU A 56 -26.35 0.77 2.02
N LEU A 57 -25.86 -0.40 2.45
CA LEU A 57 -24.43 -0.67 2.56
C LEU A 57 -23.72 -0.56 1.20
N LYS A 58 -24.29 -1.10 0.13
CA LYS A 58 -23.73 -0.97 -1.22
C LYS A 58 -23.63 0.50 -1.65
N GLY A 59 -24.61 1.34 -1.28
CA GLY A 59 -24.59 2.78 -1.56
C GLY A 59 -23.48 3.56 -0.82
N LEU A 60 -22.89 2.96 0.21
CA LEU A 60 -21.72 3.50 0.91
C LEU A 60 -20.39 3.17 0.22
N TYR A 61 -20.39 2.19 -0.69
CA TYR A 61 -19.21 1.72 -1.40
C TYR A 61 -19.19 2.29 -2.82
N ARG A 62 -18.00 2.58 -3.35
CA ARG A 62 -17.79 2.77 -4.80
C ARG A 62 -17.30 1.44 -5.35
N LEU A 63 -18.26 0.57 -5.68
CA LEU A 63 -17.99 -0.79 -6.15
C LEU A 63 -17.21 -0.78 -7.46
N LEU A 64 -16.11 -1.55 -7.48
CA LEU A 64 -15.56 -2.12 -8.70
C LEU A 64 -16.25 -3.48 -8.94
N ASP A 65 -16.39 -3.89 -10.19
CA ASP A 65 -16.97 -5.19 -10.54
C ASP A 65 -16.11 -6.33 -9.98
N ASP A 66 -16.74 -7.44 -9.60
CA ASP A 66 -16.05 -8.66 -9.14
C ASP A 66 -15.12 -9.16 -10.26
N VAL A 67 -13.84 -9.39 -9.93
CA VAL A 67 -12.86 -9.97 -10.87
C VAL A 67 -12.99 -11.48 -10.83
N GLU A 68 -13.04 -12.14 -11.99
CA GLU A 68 -13.11 -13.61 -12.08
C GLU A 68 -11.92 -14.28 -11.37
N GLU A 69 -12.19 -15.43 -10.72
CA GLU A 69 -11.17 -16.23 -10.03
C GLU A 69 -10.10 -16.72 -11.00
N GLY A 70 -8.81 -16.52 -10.65
CA GLY A 70 -7.72 -17.21 -11.35
C GLY A 70 -6.31 -16.72 -11.01
N GLY A 71 -5.35 -17.66 -10.96
CA GLY A 71 -3.93 -17.49 -11.31
C GLY A 71 -3.03 -16.54 -10.49
N VAL A 72 -3.53 -15.86 -9.46
CA VAL A 72 -2.72 -14.92 -8.67
C VAL A 72 -1.93 -15.66 -7.58
N GLN A 73 -0.61 -15.46 -7.55
CA GLN A 73 0.22 -15.83 -6.41
C GLN A 73 0.16 -14.70 -5.37
N SER A 74 -0.05 -15.07 -4.11
CA SER A 74 -0.09 -14.12 -2.99
C SER A 74 0.97 -14.44 -1.95
N GLN A 75 1.39 -13.40 -1.24
CA GLN A 75 2.26 -13.48 -0.08
C GLN A 75 1.71 -12.55 1.00
N TRP A 76 1.80 -12.95 2.26
CA TRP A 76 1.20 -12.20 3.36
C TRP A 76 2.23 -11.31 4.07
N VAL A 77 1.83 -10.09 4.37
CA VAL A 77 2.53 -9.21 5.30
C VAL A 77 1.62 -9.04 6.51
N MET A 78 2.10 -9.35 7.69
CA MET A 78 1.34 -9.14 8.92
C MET A 78 1.57 -7.73 9.41
N CYS A 79 0.50 -6.95 9.50
CA CYS A 79 0.55 -5.59 10.02
C CYS A 79 0.00 -5.54 11.45
N PHE A 80 0.67 -4.77 12.31
CA PHE A 80 0.12 -4.36 13.58
C PHE A 80 -0.45 -2.94 13.49
N LEU A 81 -1.47 -2.66 14.30
CA LEU A 81 -2.13 -1.36 14.36
C LEU A 81 -1.28 -0.39 15.19
N ARG A 82 -0.74 0.65 14.56
CA ARG A 82 0.15 1.61 15.23
C ARG A 82 -0.58 2.58 16.15
N ASP A 83 -1.91 2.70 16.07
CA ASP A 83 -2.70 3.49 17.02
C ASP A 83 -2.93 2.76 18.36
N MET A 84 -2.58 1.47 18.42
CA MET A 84 -2.52 0.67 19.65
C MET A 84 -1.12 0.73 20.27
N SER A 85 -0.97 0.29 21.53
CA SER A 85 0.31 0.40 22.27
C SER A 85 1.44 -0.47 21.69
N PRO A 86 2.72 -0.15 21.97
CA PRO A 86 3.85 -1.00 21.57
C PRO A 86 3.74 -2.43 22.10
N GLU A 87 3.16 -2.62 23.29
CA GLU A 87 2.90 -3.95 23.85
C GLU A 87 1.89 -4.71 22.99
N SER A 88 0.80 -4.05 22.57
CA SER A 88 -0.16 -4.63 21.62
C SER A 88 0.53 -5.01 20.30
N ALA A 89 1.40 -4.15 19.77
CA ALA A 89 2.16 -4.45 18.55
C ALA A 89 3.04 -5.69 18.72
N LEU A 90 3.71 -5.83 19.87
CA LEU A 90 4.53 -7.00 20.17
C LEU A 90 3.69 -8.28 20.32
N GLU A 91 2.53 -8.21 20.98
CA GLU A 91 1.61 -9.35 21.06
C GLU A 91 1.15 -9.81 19.67
N HIS A 92 0.83 -8.87 18.78
CA HIS A 92 0.44 -9.16 17.40
C HIS A 92 1.58 -9.72 16.57
N TYR A 93 2.82 -9.32 16.85
CA TYR A 93 4.01 -9.91 16.23
C TYR A 93 4.25 -11.36 16.66
N LEU A 94 4.07 -11.66 17.96
CA LEU A 94 4.33 -12.99 18.50
C LEU A 94 3.26 -14.02 18.10
N ALA A 95 1.98 -13.61 18.03
CA ALA A 95 0.85 -14.49 17.73
C ALA A 95 0.98 -15.33 16.43
N PRO A 96 1.44 -14.77 15.30
CA PRO A 96 1.57 -15.52 14.05
C PRO A 96 2.87 -16.30 13.89
N LEU A 97 3.84 -16.21 14.82
CA LEU A 97 5.13 -16.91 14.69
C LEU A 97 5.02 -18.43 14.46
N PRO A 98 4.05 -19.17 15.06
CA PRO A 98 3.83 -20.58 14.73
C PRO A 98 3.44 -20.84 13.26
N TYR A 99 3.01 -19.81 12.53
CA TYR A 99 2.60 -19.83 11.13
C TYR A 99 3.54 -19.00 10.24
N ARG A 100 4.77 -18.74 10.69
CA ARG A 100 5.73 -17.85 10.01
C ARG A 100 5.95 -18.17 8.53
N ASP A 101 5.82 -19.43 8.12
CA ASP A 101 5.99 -19.84 6.72
C ASP A 101 4.91 -19.30 5.77
N MET A 102 3.81 -18.77 6.32
CA MET A 102 2.75 -18.11 5.56
C MET A 102 3.02 -16.61 5.35
N ILE A 103 3.97 -16.02 6.08
CA ILE A 103 4.18 -14.57 6.16
C ILE A 103 5.59 -14.24 5.70
N ILE A 104 5.69 -13.34 4.72
CA ILE A 104 7.00 -12.92 4.19
C ILE A 104 7.56 -11.69 4.91
N GLY A 105 6.71 -10.94 5.62
CA GLY A 105 7.10 -9.69 6.23
C GLY A 105 6.17 -9.16 7.31
N VAL A 106 6.66 -8.14 8.01
CA VAL A 106 5.96 -7.40 9.06
C VAL A 106 5.78 -5.95 8.63
N GLY A 107 4.58 -5.43 8.83
CA GLY A 107 4.17 -4.07 8.52
C GLY A 107 3.61 -3.33 9.73
N SER A 108 3.40 -2.03 9.56
CA SER A 108 2.67 -1.18 10.50
C SER A 108 1.77 -0.24 9.72
N ASP A 109 0.50 -0.19 10.09
CA ASP A 109 -0.53 0.66 9.49
C ASP A 109 -1.37 1.35 10.59
N SER A 110 -2.55 1.87 10.23
CA SER A 110 -3.44 2.67 11.08
C SER A 110 -2.92 4.09 11.35
N LEU A 111 -3.58 4.83 12.26
CA LEU A 111 -3.38 6.27 12.46
C LEU A 111 -1.92 6.61 12.82
N GLU A 112 -1.26 7.37 11.95
CA GLU A 112 0.14 7.76 12.09
C GLU A 112 0.40 8.91 13.07
N THR A 113 -0.53 9.86 13.19
CA THR A 113 -0.37 11.07 14.01
C THR A 113 0.09 10.75 15.43
N ASP A 114 1.25 11.30 15.82
CA ASP A 114 1.88 11.12 17.14
C ASP A 114 2.29 9.66 17.47
N ARG A 115 2.39 8.79 16.45
CA ARG A 115 2.77 7.38 16.57
C ARG A 115 3.97 7.05 15.67
N PRO A 116 5.15 7.67 15.84
CA PRO A 116 6.26 7.58 14.88
C PRO A 116 6.79 6.14 14.72
N PRO A 117 7.36 5.76 13.56
CA PRO A 117 7.82 4.40 13.28
C PRO A 117 8.76 3.81 14.34
N LEU A 118 9.73 4.61 14.82
CA LEU A 118 10.70 4.14 15.81
C LEU A 118 10.10 3.84 17.19
N LEU A 119 8.87 4.28 17.47
CA LEU A 119 8.14 3.85 18.67
C LEU A 119 7.97 2.33 18.73
N PHE A 120 7.93 1.67 17.57
CA PHE A 120 7.79 0.22 17.42
C PHE A 120 9.09 -0.46 17.01
N GLY A 121 10.23 0.22 17.19
CA GLY A 121 11.54 -0.26 16.74
C GLY A 121 11.89 -1.65 17.25
N GLU A 122 11.48 -2.00 18.47
CA GLU A 122 11.69 -3.35 19.03
C GLU A 122 11.02 -4.45 18.21
N VAL A 123 9.77 -4.25 17.79
CA VAL A 123 9.02 -5.23 16.97
C VAL A 123 9.73 -5.44 15.64
N PHE A 124 10.14 -4.35 15.00
CA PHE A 124 10.84 -4.41 13.72
C PHE A 124 12.24 -5.01 13.81
N SER A 125 13.01 -4.73 14.86
CA SER A 125 14.30 -5.37 15.07
C SER A 125 14.16 -6.88 15.24
N ARG A 126 13.19 -7.34 16.06
CA ARG A 126 12.89 -8.77 16.21
C ARG A 126 12.44 -9.40 14.89
N ALA A 127 11.56 -8.74 14.14
CA ALA A 127 11.13 -9.21 12.82
C ALA A 127 12.30 -9.43 11.87
N ARG A 128 13.28 -8.50 11.87
CA ARG A 128 14.50 -8.64 11.07
C ARG A 128 15.35 -9.83 11.51
N GLU A 129 15.57 -9.96 12.83
CA GLU A 129 16.35 -11.06 13.42
C GLU A 129 15.74 -12.42 13.11
N ASP A 130 14.40 -12.49 13.10
CA ASP A 130 13.65 -13.69 12.73
C ASP A 130 13.60 -13.95 11.21
N GLY A 131 14.15 -13.06 10.40
CA GLY A 131 14.31 -13.20 8.95
C GLY A 131 13.15 -12.69 8.10
N PHE A 132 12.24 -11.90 8.69
CA PHE A 132 11.14 -11.27 7.96
C PHE A 132 11.60 -10.02 7.20
N ARG A 133 10.91 -9.74 6.09
CA ARG A 133 10.95 -8.41 5.44
C ARG A 133 10.17 -7.39 6.26
N ILE A 134 10.50 -6.12 6.11
CA ILE A 134 9.90 -5.01 6.87
C ILE A 134 9.34 -3.96 5.94
N THR A 135 8.14 -3.50 6.25
CA THR A 135 7.50 -2.34 5.61
C THR A 135 6.84 -1.47 6.68
N CYS A 136 6.53 -0.22 6.36
CA CYS A 136 5.82 0.67 7.28
C CYS A 136 5.14 1.80 6.51
N HIS A 137 3.92 2.14 6.91
CA HIS A 137 3.19 3.30 6.40
C HIS A 137 3.90 4.61 6.78
N CYS A 138 3.91 5.53 5.81
CA CYS A 138 4.25 6.94 5.97
C CYS A 138 3.15 7.78 5.28
N ASP A 139 2.10 8.07 6.04
CA ASP A 139 0.86 8.68 5.59
C ASP A 139 1.09 10.09 5.06
N VAL A 140 0.41 10.37 3.94
CA VAL A 140 0.56 11.61 3.17
C VAL A 140 -0.22 12.73 3.84
N GLY A 141 0.46 13.84 4.14
CA GLY A 141 -0.08 15.01 4.81
C GLY A 141 -0.21 14.87 6.34
N ASP A 142 0.26 13.77 6.94
CA ASP A 142 0.30 13.64 8.39
C ASP A 142 1.41 14.53 9.00
N LYS A 143 1.27 14.82 10.29
CA LYS A 143 2.27 15.50 11.09
C LYS A 143 3.58 14.71 11.07
N ASP A 144 4.68 15.42 10.88
CA ASP A 144 6.04 14.87 10.86
C ASP A 144 6.30 13.81 9.77
N THR A 145 5.51 13.78 8.68
CA THR A 145 5.63 12.77 7.61
C THR A 145 7.08 12.60 7.09
N LEU A 146 7.82 13.69 6.83
CA LEU A 146 9.21 13.61 6.37
C LEU A 146 10.14 12.95 7.40
N ARG A 147 9.96 13.26 8.69
CA ARG A 147 10.69 12.62 9.78
C ARG A 147 10.35 11.13 9.88
N ASN A 148 9.09 10.77 9.66
CA ASN A 148 8.67 9.37 9.70
C ASN A 148 9.21 8.59 8.49
N ILE A 149 9.22 9.17 7.28
CA ILE A 149 9.85 8.56 6.10
C ILE A 149 11.34 8.34 6.35
N ASP A 150 12.05 9.34 6.89
CA ASP A 150 13.45 9.23 7.29
C ASP A 150 13.69 8.06 8.28
N GLN A 151 12.85 7.94 9.31
CA GLN A 151 12.91 6.83 10.27
C GLN A 151 12.70 5.45 9.62
N VAL A 152 11.69 5.32 8.76
CA VAL A 152 11.44 4.07 8.03
C VAL A 152 12.63 3.74 7.13
N PHE A 153 13.15 4.74 6.43
CA PHE A 153 14.20 4.58 5.44
C PHE A 153 15.58 4.27 6.03
N HIS A 154 15.98 4.96 7.09
CA HIS A 154 17.34 4.85 7.63
C HIS A 154 17.46 3.92 8.83
N HIS A 155 16.43 3.81 9.65
CA HIS A 155 16.59 3.32 11.02
C HIS A 155 15.75 2.08 11.37
N LEU A 156 14.61 1.88 10.71
CA LEU A 156 13.68 0.82 11.08
C LEU A 156 14.28 -0.57 10.93
N GLY A 157 14.17 -1.40 11.97
CA GLY A 157 14.81 -2.72 12.03
C GLY A 157 16.34 -2.66 11.95
N GLY A 158 16.95 -1.56 12.40
CA GLY A 158 18.40 -1.35 12.50
C GLY A 158 19.06 -0.80 11.25
N THR A 159 18.52 -1.08 10.05
CA THR A 159 19.13 -0.70 8.77
C THR A 159 18.16 0.02 7.83
N GLY A 160 16.94 0.31 8.27
CA GLY A 160 15.83 0.77 7.43
C GLY A 160 15.00 -0.37 6.86
N ALA A 161 13.75 -0.08 6.50
CA ALA A 161 12.79 -1.03 5.93
C ALA A 161 13.20 -1.55 4.54
N ASP A 162 12.55 -2.60 4.06
CA ASP A 162 12.73 -3.11 2.69
C ASP A 162 11.94 -2.27 1.66
N ARG A 163 10.87 -1.61 2.10
CA ARG A 163 10.13 -0.60 1.35
C ARG A 163 9.42 0.37 2.29
N VAL A 164 9.01 1.52 1.77
CA VAL A 164 8.08 2.44 2.43
C VAL A 164 6.70 2.27 1.82
N ASP A 165 5.68 2.16 2.68
CA ASP A 165 4.30 2.22 2.22
C ASP A 165 3.82 3.68 2.23
N HIS A 166 3.26 4.13 1.11
CA HIS A 166 3.04 5.54 0.79
C HIS A 166 4.34 6.36 0.64
N GLY A 167 4.58 7.35 1.51
CA GLY A 167 5.77 8.20 1.44
C GLY A 167 5.77 9.25 0.32
N LEU A 168 4.59 9.60 -0.25
CA LEU A 168 4.49 10.58 -1.35
C LEU A 168 5.13 11.94 -1.00
N ASP A 169 5.16 12.29 0.29
CA ASP A 169 5.72 13.55 0.76
C ASP A 169 7.25 13.63 0.70
N ALA A 170 7.94 12.51 0.47
CA ALA A 170 9.38 12.50 0.21
C ALA A 170 9.78 13.45 -0.94
N VAL A 171 8.86 13.75 -1.88
CA VAL A 171 9.12 14.69 -2.98
C VAL A 171 9.52 16.09 -2.53
N ASP A 172 9.13 16.49 -1.32
CA ASP A 172 9.40 17.81 -0.79
C ASP A 172 10.76 17.91 -0.08
N GLU A 173 11.49 16.80 0.05
CA GLU A 173 12.84 16.76 0.64
C GLU A 173 13.86 16.18 -0.38
N PRO A 174 14.58 17.04 -1.12
CA PRO A 174 15.51 16.60 -2.17
C PRO A 174 16.61 15.64 -1.68
N MET A 175 17.13 15.84 -0.46
CA MET A 175 18.19 14.97 0.08
C MET A 175 17.67 13.57 0.36
N LEU A 176 16.40 13.46 0.79
CA LEU A 176 15.75 12.18 1.00
C LEU A 176 15.50 11.45 -0.32
N LEU A 177 15.12 12.14 -1.39
CA LEU A 177 14.95 11.53 -2.72
C LEU A 177 16.25 10.95 -3.28
N GLU A 178 17.35 11.69 -3.14
CA GLU A 178 18.67 11.24 -3.56
C GLU A 178 19.05 9.96 -2.82
N ALA A 179 18.92 9.96 -1.49
CA ALA A 179 19.22 8.80 -0.67
C ALA A 179 18.32 7.59 -0.99
N LEU A 180 17.01 7.81 -1.20
CA LEU A 180 16.07 6.75 -1.59
C LEU A 180 16.48 6.05 -2.88
N ASN A 181 16.90 6.82 -3.88
CA ASN A 181 17.40 6.30 -5.15
C ASN A 181 18.74 5.58 -4.99
N GLU A 182 19.67 6.11 -4.18
CA GLU A 182 20.97 5.47 -3.92
C GLU A 182 20.83 4.11 -3.23
N LYS A 183 19.86 3.96 -2.32
CA LYS A 183 19.61 2.70 -1.60
C LYS A 183 18.74 1.72 -2.38
N ASP A 184 18.23 2.10 -3.55
CA ASP A 184 17.27 1.33 -4.36
C ASP A 184 16.01 0.91 -3.56
N MET A 185 15.59 1.72 -2.59
CA MET A 185 14.43 1.39 -1.75
C MET A 185 13.13 1.79 -2.45
N GLY A 186 12.21 0.84 -2.57
CA GLY A 186 10.92 1.06 -3.22
C GLY A 186 9.86 1.72 -2.34
N MET A 187 8.88 2.33 -3.00
CA MET A 187 7.68 2.91 -2.38
C MET A 187 6.40 2.35 -2.99
N THR A 188 5.38 2.10 -2.17
CA THR A 188 4.03 1.77 -2.64
C THR A 188 3.14 3.01 -2.59
N ILE A 189 2.78 3.54 -3.75
CA ILE A 189 2.04 4.79 -3.88
C ILE A 189 0.58 4.46 -4.18
N CYS A 190 -0.34 5.07 -3.44
CA CYS A 190 -1.78 4.78 -3.50
C CYS A 190 -2.58 6.03 -3.88
N PRO A 191 -2.55 6.46 -5.16
CA PRO A 191 -3.07 7.77 -5.59
C PRO A 191 -4.52 8.02 -5.22
N TRP A 192 -5.34 6.97 -5.22
CA TRP A 192 -6.75 7.08 -4.87
C TRP A 192 -6.95 7.41 -3.39
N GLY A 193 -6.19 6.76 -2.52
CA GLY A 193 -6.22 7.02 -1.09
C GLY A 193 -5.90 8.48 -0.80
N TYR A 194 -4.89 9.05 -1.49
CA TYR A 194 -4.51 10.44 -1.27
C TYR A 194 -5.61 11.43 -1.68
N LEU A 195 -6.26 11.20 -2.82
CA LEU A 195 -7.37 12.02 -3.28
C LEU A 195 -8.59 11.94 -2.33
N CYS A 196 -8.86 10.76 -1.78
CA CYS A 196 -10.05 10.53 -0.97
C CYS A 196 -9.87 10.93 0.50
N TYR A 197 -8.72 10.61 1.09
CA TYR A 197 -8.49 10.67 2.53
C TYR A 197 -7.63 11.85 2.96
N SER A 198 -6.57 12.16 2.20
CA SER A 198 -5.66 13.28 2.53
C SER A 198 -6.02 14.61 1.84
N GLY A 199 -6.92 14.58 0.84
CA GLY A 199 -7.34 15.79 0.10
C GLY A 199 -6.26 16.36 -0.83
N GLN A 200 -5.23 15.59 -1.18
CA GLN A 200 -4.11 16.04 -2.00
C GLN A 200 -4.54 16.34 -3.44
N GLU A 201 -4.30 17.56 -3.92
CA GLU A 201 -4.75 17.99 -5.26
C GLU A 201 -3.73 17.72 -6.37
N ASN A 202 -2.43 17.56 -6.03
CA ASN A 202 -1.32 17.44 -6.98
C ASN A 202 -0.69 16.04 -7.04
N VAL A 203 -1.47 14.99 -6.78
CA VAL A 203 -0.96 13.62 -6.67
C VAL A 203 -0.16 13.18 -7.90
N LEU A 204 -0.64 13.45 -9.12
CA LEU A 204 0.05 13.06 -10.36
C LEU A 204 1.41 13.73 -10.51
N ASP A 205 1.52 15.02 -10.19
CA ASP A 205 2.78 15.75 -10.26
C ASP A 205 3.82 15.17 -9.30
N ARG A 206 3.40 14.92 -8.05
CA ARG A 206 4.26 14.34 -7.01
C ARG A 206 4.74 12.94 -7.40
N VAL A 207 3.87 12.09 -7.93
CA VAL A 207 4.29 10.76 -8.42
C VAL A 207 5.29 10.87 -9.58
N CYS A 208 5.06 11.78 -10.52
CA CYS A 208 6.02 12.03 -11.60
C CYS A 208 7.37 12.52 -11.07
N ARG A 209 7.40 13.33 -10.02
CA ARG A 209 8.64 13.82 -9.39
C ARG A 209 9.41 12.70 -8.70
N LEU A 210 8.75 11.81 -7.93
CA LEU A 210 9.38 10.61 -7.38
C LEU A 210 10.01 9.75 -8.47
N HIS A 211 9.25 9.47 -9.54
CA HIS A 211 9.72 8.65 -10.66
C HIS A 211 10.88 9.30 -11.40
N SER A 212 10.82 10.62 -11.60
CA SER A 212 11.90 11.38 -12.25
C SER A 212 13.17 11.44 -11.40
N ALA A 213 13.05 11.34 -10.07
CA ALA A 213 14.18 11.23 -9.15
C ALA A 213 14.80 9.81 -9.11
N GLY A 214 14.24 8.84 -9.84
CA GLY A 214 14.74 7.48 -9.92
C GLY A 214 14.20 6.52 -8.87
N VAL A 215 13.31 6.99 -7.98
CA VAL A 215 12.70 6.14 -6.94
C VAL A 215 11.80 5.07 -7.57
N ASN A 216 11.96 3.82 -7.12
CA ASN A 216 11.13 2.71 -7.54
C ASN A 216 9.73 2.83 -6.92
N ILE A 217 8.69 2.86 -7.75
CA ILE A 217 7.31 3.05 -7.31
C ILE A 217 6.44 1.91 -7.82
N ALA A 218 5.70 1.28 -6.91
CA ALA A 218 4.56 0.42 -7.22
C ALA A 218 3.26 1.18 -6.96
N ILE A 219 2.32 1.14 -7.91
CA ILE A 219 1.00 1.76 -7.72
C ILE A 219 0.06 0.76 -7.05
N GLY A 220 -0.38 1.08 -5.84
CA GLY A 220 -1.31 0.29 -5.03
C GLY A 220 -2.73 0.88 -4.98
N SER A 221 -3.65 0.02 -4.57
CA SER A 221 -5.07 0.27 -4.39
C SER A 221 -5.43 0.63 -2.95
N ASP A 222 -4.59 0.24 -1.99
CA ASP A 222 -4.75 0.49 -0.56
C ASP A 222 -6.03 -0.16 -0.01
N ALA A 223 -7.09 0.62 0.23
CA ALA A 223 -8.34 0.14 0.80
C ALA A 223 -9.56 0.57 -0.05
N MET A 224 -9.67 0.00 -1.25
CA MET A 224 -10.70 0.27 -2.27
C MET A 224 -12.13 0.38 -1.74
N LEU A 225 -12.49 -0.40 -0.71
CA LEU A 225 -13.85 -0.54 -0.22
C LEU A 225 -14.05 0.01 1.21
N SER A 226 -13.03 0.66 1.78
CA SER A 226 -13.14 1.26 3.11
C SER A 226 -13.87 2.60 3.03
N GLY A 227 -15.17 2.57 3.35
CA GLY A 227 -16.03 3.76 3.38
C GLY A 227 -15.68 4.78 4.48
N ARG A 228 -14.42 5.14 4.73
CA ARG A 228 -14.08 6.21 5.69
C ARG A 228 -13.73 7.51 4.96
N ARG A 229 -14.57 8.54 5.14
CA ARG A 229 -14.37 10.00 4.91
C ARG A 229 -13.62 10.44 3.63
N SER A 230 -14.40 10.92 2.66
CA SER A 230 -14.03 12.12 1.89
C SER A 230 -14.96 13.25 2.37
N TRP A 231 -14.40 14.33 2.91
CA TRP A 231 -15.15 15.54 3.24
C TRP A 231 -15.80 16.11 1.97
N ASP A 232 -16.96 16.76 2.15
CA ASP A 232 -17.81 17.31 1.10
C ASP A 232 -17.05 18.06 0.00
N VAL A 233 -16.87 17.42 -1.16
CA VAL A 233 -16.58 18.13 -2.41
C VAL A 233 -17.55 17.63 -3.49
N PRO A 234 -18.67 18.35 -3.70
CA PRO A 234 -19.57 18.07 -4.81
C PRO A 234 -18.84 18.23 -6.15
N GLY A 235 -18.90 17.21 -7.01
CA GLY A 235 -18.66 17.39 -8.45
C GLY A 235 -17.45 16.71 -9.09
N ARG A 236 -16.61 15.94 -8.37
CA ARG A 236 -15.49 15.22 -9.01
C ARG A 236 -15.79 13.73 -9.18
N LYS A 237 -16.32 13.38 -10.36
CA LYS A 237 -16.56 11.99 -10.79
C LYS A 237 -15.24 11.33 -11.22
N VAL A 238 -14.80 10.39 -10.36
CA VAL A 238 -14.02 9.15 -10.58
C VAL A 238 -13.11 9.04 -11.82
N ILE A 239 -11.79 8.97 -11.59
CA ILE A 239 -10.82 8.14 -12.34
C ILE A 239 -9.69 7.78 -11.38
N ALA A 240 -9.61 6.54 -10.90
CA ALA A 240 -8.41 6.06 -10.22
C ALA A 240 -8.20 4.56 -10.43
N SER A 241 -6.95 4.16 -10.23
CA SER A 241 -6.35 2.87 -10.55
C SER A 241 -6.46 2.46 -12.02
N ARG A 242 -5.77 3.17 -12.94
CA ARG A 242 -5.38 2.53 -14.21
C ARG A 242 -4.08 3.07 -14.88
N GLN A 243 -3.66 4.34 -14.83
CA GLN A 243 -2.30 4.70 -15.34
C GLN A 243 -1.72 5.85 -14.53
N MET A 244 -0.54 5.62 -13.96
CA MET A 244 0.42 6.66 -13.58
C MET A 244 1.64 6.52 -14.49
N LEU A 245 1.46 6.43 -15.81
CA LEU A 245 2.58 6.43 -16.76
C LEU A 245 2.17 7.14 -18.05
N ASN A 246 2.33 8.46 -18.06
CA ASN A 246 2.44 9.26 -19.27
C ASN A 246 3.73 10.10 -19.18
N GLY A 247 4.86 9.41 -19.14
CA GLY A 247 6.14 9.99 -19.54
C GLY A 247 6.34 9.70 -21.02
N ARG A 248 6.42 10.75 -21.85
CA ARG A 248 6.93 10.60 -23.21
C ARG A 248 8.39 10.17 -23.09
N ASP A 249 8.73 9.12 -23.82
CA ASP A 249 10.08 8.59 -24.02
C ASP A 249 10.66 7.71 -22.89
N GLY A 250 10.94 6.45 -23.22
CA GLY A 250 11.88 5.54 -22.53
C GLY A 250 11.62 5.10 -21.07
N SER A 251 10.88 5.84 -20.25
CA SER A 251 10.88 5.69 -18.78
C SER A 251 9.95 4.60 -18.22
N VAL A 252 9.02 4.09 -19.03
CA VAL A 252 8.10 2.98 -18.71
C VAL A 252 8.83 1.63 -18.53
N LYS A 253 10.01 1.46 -19.13
CA LYS A 253 10.76 0.20 -19.05
C LYS A 253 11.44 -0.04 -17.70
N ARG A 254 11.58 0.97 -16.83
CA ARG A 254 12.31 0.82 -15.56
C ARG A 254 11.39 0.31 -14.43
N VAL A 255 10.18 0.85 -14.32
CA VAL A 255 9.13 0.40 -13.36
C VAL A 255 8.77 -1.08 -13.53
N MET A 256 9.03 -1.67 -14.71
CA MET A 256 8.66 -3.06 -15.04
C MET A 256 9.82 -4.07 -15.02
N LYS A 257 11.08 -3.63 -14.88
CA LYS A 257 12.25 -4.52 -15.02
C LYS A 257 12.94 -4.83 -13.68
N GLN A 258 12.64 -4.07 -12.63
CA GLN A 258 13.33 -4.18 -11.34
C GLN A 258 12.87 -5.35 -10.44
N ASP A 259 11.74 -6.02 -10.75
CA ASP A 259 11.25 -7.16 -9.95
C ASP A 259 11.81 -8.54 -10.37
N ARG A 260 12.87 -8.61 -11.19
CA ARG A 260 13.47 -9.90 -11.65
C ARG A 260 14.86 -10.22 -11.10
N HIS A 261 15.24 -9.67 -9.95
CA HIS A 261 16.49 -10.08 -9.29
C HIS A 261 16.24 -10.71 -7.92
N SER A 262 15.78 -11.97 -7.96
CA SER A 262 16.12 -13.00 -6.97
C SER A 262 15.76 -14.39 -7.51
N ASP A 263 16.39 -14.80 -8.62
CA ASP A 263 16.41 -16.20 -9.03
C ASP A 263 17.78 -16.50 -9.65
N ASP A 264 18.78 -16.64 -8.78
CA ASP A 264 20.04 -17.29 -9.13
C ASP A 264 20.20 -18.53 -8.25
N CYS A 265 19.65 -19.64 -8.73
CA CYS A 265 20.11 -20.97 -8.36
C CYS A 265 19.75 -22.01 -9.42
N LYS A 266 20.78 -22.36 -10.20
CA LYS A 266 21.19 -23.70 -10.63
C LYS A 266 20.84 -24.17 -12.05
N ASN A 267 21.95 -24.43 -12.76
CA ASN A 267 22.22 -25.45 -13.79
C ASN A 267 21.68 -25.13 -15.20
N GLY A 268 22.46 -25.17 -16.27
CA GLY A 268 23.84 -25.55 -16.49
C GLY A 268 24.14 -25.45 -17.99
N VAL A 269 25.41 -25.15 -18.31
CA VAL A 269 26.17 -25.56 -19.49
C VAL A 269 25.38 -25.78 -20.79
N ASP A 270 25.55 -24.90 -21.77
CA ASP A 270 26.28 -25.28 -22.99
C ASP A 270 26.59 -24.07 -23.89
N THR A 271 27.87 -24.04 -24.25
CA THR A 271 28.49 -23.29 -25.34
C THR A 271 27.83 -23.59 -26.68
N VAL A 272 27.81 -22.62 -27.61
CA VAL A 272 28.57 -22.67 -28.87
C VAL A 272 28.39 -21.35 -29.63
N SER A 273 29.53 -20.82 -30.03
CA SER A 273 29.76 -19.75 -30.99
C SER A 273 29.46 -20.19 -32.42
N ARG A 274 28.77 -19.32 -33.19
CA ARG A 274 29.16 -18.84 -34.53
C ARG A 274 28.11 -17.87 -35.06
#